data_AF-A0A9E3KFD1-F1
#
_entry.id   AF-A0A9E3KFD1-F1
#
_cell.length_a   1.000
_cell.length_b   1.000
_cell.length_c   1.000
_cell.angle_alpha   90.00
_cell.angle_beta   90.00
_cell.angle_gamma   90.00
#
_symmetry.space_group_name_H-M   'P 1'
#
loop_
_entity.id
_entity.type
_entity.pdbx_description
1 polymer ?
#
loop_
_entity_poly.entity_id
_entity_poly.type
_entity_poly.pdbx_seq_one_letter_code
_entity_poly.pdbx_strand_id
1 'polypeptide(L)'
;SPMGSRLLKRWVVLPLKDKAMIEHRQQAVGALLEQADRAAELTSHLQEMGDVERMISKIAAQKASPRDVVQLRRSLEVLLPIKELLEADQNSSIQLLGEQLMPCDAARQLIAKTLMDEVPAFIGKGEVIREGNNSELDELRDISKNGKNKLLEIQQREMEKTGITSLKIGFNNVFGYFLEVTNKFKDQVPENWIRKQTLTNSERYITDELKQLEDKILGAEDKILEWEQRLFAELLAQLMPFIEPLQQNAAILAQLDCLLSFARISQDYQYCKPVISEGLELDIKQGRHPVIEQQLPLGESYIPNDVYLHNEDQQIIIITGPNMSGKSAILRQTALIVLMAQMGCYVPAEAATIGLVDKVFTRVGASDNLSMGESTFMVEMLETSSIMNNISDRSLILLDEIGRGTSTYDGISIAWSIAEFLHQNPAARPKTLFATHYHELNELAESHERVRNYHVATKEVGDKVIFLRKLTAGGSQHSFGIHVAKLAGMPKWIVERAQTILGELEQKNVTDVEENKARLKAAAQSAQYQLSIFDTTDPATKAILEDLENLDLNTMTPVEAMLKLSELKNKRKG
;
A
#
# COMPACT_ATOMS: atom_id res chain seq x y z
N SER A 1 8.19 1.22 -13.59
CA SER A 1 9.36 0.36 -13.26
C SER A 1 9.14 -0.45 -11.96
N PRO A 2 9.92 -1.51 -11.67
CA PRO A 2 9.83 -2.24 -10.40
C PRO A 2 10.15 -1.40 -9.15
N MET A 3 11.14 -0.50 -9.24
CA MET A 3 11.52 0.42 -8.16
C MET A 3 10.42 1.44 -7.83
N GLY A 4 9.79 2.04 -8.84
CA GLY A 4 8.63 2.91 -8.64
C GLY A 4 7.43 2.15 -8.05
N SER A 5 7.17 0.91 -8.49
CA SER A 5 6.10 0.08 -7.89
C SER A 5 6.31 -0.17 -6.39
N ARG A 6 7.55 -0.44 -5.96
CA ARG A 6 7.89 -0.59 -4.53
C ARG A 6 7.70 0.73 -3.78
N LEU A 7 8.16 1.84 -4.36
CA LEU A 7 8.02 3.16 -3.74
C LEU A 7 6.55 3.59 -3.61
N LEU A 8 5.73 3.35 -4.62
CA LEU A 8 4.30 3.67 -4.60
C LEU A 8 3.58 2.95 -3.46
N LYS A 9 3.85 1.65 -3.28
CA LYS A 9 3.32 0.89 -2.13
C LYS A 9 3.72 1.51 -0.79
N ARG A 10 4.96 1.99 -0.70
CA ARG A 10 5.44 2.70 0.50
C ARG A 10 4.70 4.03 0.71
N TRP A 11 4.47 4.81 -0.35
CA TRP A 11 3.71 6.07 -0.25
C TRP A 11 2.27 5.86 0.20
N VAL A 12 1.61 4.78 -0.24
CA VAL A 12 0.25 4.42 0.20
C VAL A 12 0.19 4.14 1.70
N VAL A 13 1.20 3.45 2.25
CA VAL A 13 1.24 3.08 3.67
C VAL A 13 1.78 4.21 4.56
N LEU A 14 2.56 5.14 3.99
CA LEU A 14 3.19 6.26 4.69
C LEU A 14 2.85 7.59 3.99
N PRO A 15 1.59 8.06 4.08
CA PRO A 15 1.20 9.39 3.58
C PRO A 15 1.95 10.49 4.33
N LEU A 16 2.21 11.59 3.64
CA LEU A 16 2.94 12.74 4.20
C LEU A 16 2.04 13.51 5.17
N LYS A 17 2.67 14.17 6.15
CA LYS A 17 2.01 15.09 7.09
C LYS A 17 2.54 16.52 6.99
N ASP A 18 3.49 16.74 6.10
CA ASP A 18 4.10 18.04 5.83
C ASP A 18 3.45 18.62 4.56
N LYS A 19 2.81 19.77 4.70
CA LYS A 19 2.10 20.45 3.61
C LYS A 19 3.04 20.76 2.43
N ALA A 20 4.22 21.30 2.69
CA ALA A 20 5.14 21.71 1.64
C ALA A 20 5.61 20.51 0.81
N MET A 21 5.86 19.36 1.46
CA MET A 21 6.22 18.11 0.78
C MET A 21 5.08 17.55 -0.08
N ILE A 22 3.83 17.68 0.38
CA ILE A 22 2.65 17.28 -0.40
C ILE A 22 2.49 18.18 -1.62
N GLU A 23 2.55 19.50 -1.42
CA GLU A 23 2.42 20.49 -2.48
C GLU A 23 3.53 20.37 -3.52
N HIS A 24 4.77 20.08 -3.11
CA HIS A 24 5.88 19.79 -4.01
C HIS A 24 5.57 18.62 -4.97
N ARG A 25 4.98 17.53 -4.46
CA ARG A 25 4.54 16.42 -5.31
C ARG A 25 3.40 16.84 -6.24
N GLN A 26 2.42 17.57 -5.74
CA GLN A 26 1.29 18.04 -6.55
C GLN A 26 1.71 19.01 -7.66
N GLN A 27 2.72 19.85 -7.40
CA GLN A 27 3.33 20.75 -8.40
C GLN A 27 4.02 19.94 -9.51
N ALA A 28 4.80 18.93 -9.14
CA ALA A 28 5.42 18.02 -10.10
C ALA A 28 4.36 17.27 -10.95
N VAL A 29 3.30 16.75 -10.32
CA VAL A 29 2.19 16.10 -11.04
C VAL A 29 1.51 17.07 -12.02
N GLY A 30 1.28 18.32 -11.60
CA GLY A 30 0.70 19.35 -12.47
C GLY A 30 1.57 19.67 -13.69
N ALA A 31 2.88 19.83 -13.49
CA ALA A 31 3.81 20.08 -14.60
C ALA A 31 3.84 18.93 -15.62
N LEU A 32 3.84 17.68 -15.13
CA LEU A 32 3.81 16.49 -15.99
C LEU A 32 2.48 16.32 -16.73
N LEU A 33 1.36 16.79 -16.16
CA LEU A 33 0.05 16.82 -16.82
C LEU A 33 0.01 17.85 -17.96
N GLU A 34 0.59 19.04 -17.74
CA GLU A 34 0.62 20.11 -18.73
C GLU A 34 1.56 19.78 -19.91
N GLN A 35 2.59 18.97 -19.68
CA GLN A 35 3.61 18.60 -20.66
C GLN A 35 3.52 17.11 -21.06
N ALA A 36 2.38 16.71 -21.61
CA ALA A 36 2.08 15.30 -21.92
C ALA A 36 3.15 14.61 -22.81
N ASP A 37 3.70 15.30 -23.80
CA ASP A 37 4.73 14.76 -24.69
C ASP A 37 6.03 14.45 -23.91
N ARG A 38 6.47 15.37 -23.05
CA ARG A 38 7.63 15.18 -22.17
C ARG A 38 7.40 14.04 -21.18
N ALA A 39 6.20 13.95 -20.60
CA ALA A 39 5.83 12.87 -19.70
C ALA A 39 5.87 11.49 -20.40
N ALA A 40 5.44 11.41 -21.66
CA ALA A 40 5.51 10.20 -22.47
C ALA A 40 6.98 9.81 -22.78
N GLU A 41 7.82 10.79 -23.14
CA GLU A 41 9.25 10.59 -23.39
C GLU A 41 9.99 10.08 -22.13
N LEU A 42 9.78 10.74 -20.98
CA LEU A 42 10.31 10.30 -19.69
C LEU A 42 9.85 8.89 -19.33
N THR A 43 8.59 8.56 -19.60
CA THR A 43 8.05 7.22 -19.37
C THR A 43 8.74 6.17 -20.25
N SER A 44 9.00 6.47 -21.53
CA SER A 44 9.72 5.57 -22.43
C SER A 44 11.14 5.29 -21.92
N HIS A 45 11.87 6.33 -21.55
CA HIS A 45 13.21 6.18 -20.99
C HIS A 45 13.22 5.34 -19.70
N LEU A 46 12.29 5.58 -18.77
CA LEU A 46 12.20 4.79 -17.54
C LEU A 46 11.89 3.31 -17.77
N GLN A 47 11.20 2.95 -18.86
CA GLN A 47 10.95 1.55 -19.20
C GLN A 47 12.23 0.82 -19.64
N GLU A 48 13.18 1.52 -20.26
CA GLU A 48 14.44 0.95 -20.75
C GLU A 48 15.47 0.71 -19.63
N MET A 49 15.40 1.44 -18.52
CA MET A 49 16.39 1.33 -17.42
C MET A 49 16.34 -0.02 -16.67
N GLY A 50 15.17 -0.66 -16.57
CA GLY A 50 15.01 -1.86 -15.75
C GLY A 50 15.06 -1.58 -14.23
N ASP A 51 15.51 -2.55 -13.42
CA ASP A 51 15.52 -2.47 -11.95
C ASP A 51 16.90 -2.07 -11.40
N VAL A 52 17.22 -0.78 -11.52
CA VAL A 52 18.51 -0.19 -11.11
C VAL A 52 18.82 -0.46 -9.63
N GLU A 53 17.84 -0.25 -8.75
CA GLU A 53 17.95 -0.48 -7.30
C GLU A 53 18.41 -1.92 -6.97
N ARG A 54 17.84 -2.91 -7.66
CA ARG A 54 18.21 -4.32 -7.46
C ARG A 54 19.60 -4.63 -8.00
N MET A 55 19.99 -4.07 -9.14
CA MET A 55 21.33 -4.25 -9.70
C MET A 55 22.40 -3.70 -8.75
N ILE A 56 22.18 -2.50 -8.19
CA ILE A 56 23.08 -1.89 -7.21
C ILE A 56 23.23 -2.77 -5.96
N SER A 57 22.12 -3.31 -5.46
CA SER A 57 22.14 -4.19 -4.29
C SER A 57 22.95 -5.47 -4.53
N LYS A 58 22.91 -6.03 -5.74
CA LYS A 58 23.75 -7.17 -6.12
C LYS A 58 25.23 -6.80 -6.22
N ILE A 59 25.56 -5.62 -6.74
CA ILE A 59 26.95 -5.13 -6.83
C ILE A 59 27.52 -4.93 -5.42
N ALA A 60 26.76 -4.28 -4.54
CA ALA A 60 27.16 -4.08 -3.14
C ALA A 60 27.40 -5.43 -2.41
N ALA A 61 26.63 -6.47 -2.76
CA ALA A 61 26.81 -7.82 -2.23
C ALA A 61 27.88 -8.66 -2.96
N GLN A 62 28.58 -8.10 -3.95
CA GLN A 62 29.51 -8.80 -4.86
C GLN A 62 28.93 -10.05 -5.53
N LYS A 63 27.61 -10.03 -5.79
CA LYS A 63 26.85 -11.13 -6.41
C LYS A 63 26.20 -10.73 -7.74
N ALA A 64 26.62 -9.61 -8.31
CA ALA A 64 26.15 -9.15 -9.61
C ALA A 64 26.70 -10.05 -10.72
N SER A 65 25.86 -10.37 -11.71
CA SER A 65 26.30 -11.03 -12.94
C SER A 65 26.85 -10.01 -13.94
N PRO A 66 27.65 -10.42 -14.94
CA PRO A 66 28.09 -9.53 -16.01
C PRO A 66 26.95 -8.79 -16.69
N ARG A 67 25.81 -9.48 -16.91
CA ARG A 67 24.59 -8.86 -17.47
C ARG A 67 24.00 -7.79 -16.57
N ASP A 68 24.00 -7.98 -15.26
CA ASP A 68 23.52 -6.95 -14.33
C ASP A 68 24.38 -5.67 -14.45
N VAL A 69 25.71 -5.82 -14.57
CA VAL A 69 26.63 -4.67 -14.67
C VAL A 69 26.53 -3.97 -16.03
N VAL A 70 26.39 -4.72 -17.13
CA VAL A 70 26.13 -4.13 -18.46
C VAL A 70 24.77 -3.42 -18.50
N GLN A 71 23.72 -4.02 -17.92
CA GLN A 71 22.41 -3.38 -17.83
C GLN A 71 22.45 -2.11 -16.97
N LEU A 72 23.23 -2.08 -15.88
CA LEU A 72 23.47 -0.86 -15.12
C LEU A 72 24.10 0.22 -15.98
N ARG A 73 25.12 -0.12 -16.80
CA ARG A 73 25.74 0.84 -17.73
C ARG A 73 24.71 1.44 -18.69
N ARG A 74 23.89 0.59 -19.33
CA ARG A 74 22.81 1.04 -20.23
C ARG A 74 21.81 1.93 -19.50
N SER A 75 21.48 1.61 -18.25
CA SER A 75 20.61 2.44 -17.41
C SER A 75 21.21 3.83 -17.18
N LEU A 76 22.51 3.92 -16.94
CA LEU A 76 23.22 5.20 -16.77
C LEU A 76 23.41 5.97 -18.09
N GLU A 77 23.31 5.30 -19.24
CA GLU A 77 23.25 5.96 -20.56
C GLU A 77 21.88 6.61 -20.75
N VAL A 78 20.80 5.88 -20.43
CA VAL A 78 19.40 6.37 -20.48
C VAL A 78 19.13 7.45 -19.42
N LEU A 79 19.89 7.47 -18.32
CA LEU A 79 19.80 8.51 -17.30
C LEU A 79 20.10 9.92 -17.85
N LEU A 80 20.98 10.04 -18.85
CA LEU A 80 21.38 11.34 -19.39
C LEU A 80 20.22 12.12 -20.01
N PRO A 81 19.47 11.60 -20.99
CA PRO A 81 18.34 12.32 -21.56
C PRO A 81 17.26 12.60 -20.51
N ILE A 82 17.04 11.69 -19.54
CA ILE A 82 16.14 11.97 -18.42
C ILE A 82 16.60 13.21 -17.65
N LYS A 83 17.88 13.28 -17.28
CA LYS A 83 18.43 14.43 -16.54
C LYS A 83 18.25 15.73 -17.33
N GLU A 84 18.59 15.73 -18.61
CA GLU A 84 18.45 16.90 -19.49
C GLU A 84 16.99 17.38 -19.58
N LEU A 85 16.03 16.46 -19.74
CA LEU A 85 14.60 16.78 -19.79
C LEU A 85 14.09 17.39 -18.47
N LEU A 86 14.56 16.89 -17.33
CA LEU A 86 14.17 17.38 -16.01
C LEU A 86 14.81 18.74 -15.70
N GLU A 87 16.09 18.95 -16.01
CA GLU A 87 16.79 20.22 -15.77
C GLU A 87 16.27 21.35 -16.68
N ALA A 88 15.78 21.00 -17.87
CA ALA A 88 15.15 21.94 -18.79
C ALA A 88 13.68 22.26 -18.44
N ASP A 89 13.15 21.76 -17.32
CA ASP A 89 11.81 22.10 -16.85
C ASP A 89 11.77 23.46 -16.14
N GLN A 90 10.67 24.19 -16.33
CA GLN A 90 10.44 25.48 -15.66
C GLN A 90 9.85 25.29 -14.26
N ASN A 91 9.31 24.11 -13.95
CA ASN A 91 8.78 23.77 -12.65
C ASN A 91 9.91 23.38 -11.70
N SER A 92 10.06 24.12 -10.61
CA SER A 92 11.11 23.89 -9.61
C SER A 92 11.10 22.48 -9.01
N SER A 93 9.93 21.85 -8.86
CA SER A 93 9.83 20.51 -8.30
C SER A 93 10.34 19.42 -9.25
N ILE A 94 10.23 19.64 -10.56
CA ILE A 94 10.79 18.76 -11.59
C ILE A 94 12.29 19.02 -11.75
N GLN A 95 12.68 20.30 -11.82
CA GLN A 95 14.07 20.73 -11.94
C GLN A 95 14.94 20.19 -10.80
N LEU A 96 14.44 20.25 -9.56
CA LEU A 96 15.15 19.72 -8.38
C LEU A 96 15.45 18.21 -8.51
N LEU A 97 14.55 17.42 -9.11
CA LEU A 97 14.81 16.00 -9.36
C LEU A 97 15.97 15.86 -10.35
N GLY A 98 15.99 16.66 -11.43
CA GLY A 98 17.05 16.68 -12.43
C GLY A 98 18.42 17.06 -11.84
N GLU A 99 18.47 18.12 -11.03
CA GLU A 99 19.70 18.61 -10.37
C GLU A 99 20.33 17.55 -9.45
N GLN A 100 19.50 16.76 -8.77
CA GLN A 100 19.94 15.71 -7.85
C GLN A 100 20.43 14.44 -8.56
N LEU A 101 20.13 14.26 -9.85
CA LEU A 101 20.62 13.12 -10.62
C LEU A 101 22.11 13.28 -10.92
N MET A 102 22.88 12.23 -10.63
CA MET A 102 24.31 12.17 -10.88
C MET A 102 24.61 11.31 -12.13
N PRO A 103 25.24 11.84 -13.18
CA PRO A 103 25.53 11.07 -14.41
C PRO A 103 26.43 9.83 -14.20
N CYS A 104 27.25 9.84 -13.15
CA CYS A 104 28.18 8.75 -12.80
C CYS A 104 29.10 8.34 -13.98
N ASP A 105 29.64 9.31 -14.72
CA ASP A 105 30.46 9.07 -15.93
C ASP A 105 31.64 8.12 -15.68
N ALA A 106 32.33 8.27 -14.55
CA ALA A 106 33.47 7.43 -14.19
C ALA A 106 33.06 5.93 -14.07
N ALA A 107 31.92 5.64 -13.44
CA ALA A 107 31.41 4.27 -13.35
C ALA A 107 31.02 3.73 -14.73
N ARG A 108 30.38 4.56 -15.56
CA ARG A 108 29.92 4.19 -16.90
C ARG A 108 31.10 3.88 -17.83
N GLN A 109 32.13 4.73 -17.83
CA GLN A 109 33.36 4.55 -18.58
C GLN A 109 34.15 3.34 -18.08
N LEU A 110 34.21 3.12 -16.76
CA LEU A 110 34.87 1.96 -16.19
C LEU A 110 34.21 0.66 -16.66
N ILE A 111 32.88 0.57 -16.64
CA ILE A 111 32.15 -0.60 -17.15
C ILE A 111 32.38 -0.74 -18.66
N ALA A 112 32.31 0.34 -19.43
CA ALA A 112 32.54 0.32 -20.88
C ALA A 112 33.94 -0.18 -21.25
N LYS A 113 34.97 0.26 -20.53
CA LYS A 113 36.36 -0.14 -20.75
C LYS A 113 36.64 -1.59 -20.36
N THR A 114 35.89 -2.13 -19.40
CA THR A 114 36.15 -3.47 -18.85
C THR A 114 35.29 -4.56 -19.45
N LEU A 115 34.00 -4.30 -19.71
CA LEU A 115 33.07 -5.31 -20.23
C LEU A 115 32.74 -5.08 -21.70
N MET A 116 32.50 -6.17 -22.41
CA MET A 116 31.89 -6.12 -23.74
C MET A 116 30.44 -5.63 -23.69
N ASP A 117 29.92 -5.19 -24.83
CA ASP A 117 28.56 -4.64 -24.94
C ASP A 117 27.46 -5.71 -24.85
N GLU A 118 27.81 -6.93 -25.25
CA GLU A 118 27.00 -8.13 -25.08
C GLU A 118 27.80 -9.17 -24.29
N VAL A 119 27.24 -9.63 -23.18
CA VAL A 119 27.89 -10.58 -22.27
C VAL A 119 26.96 -11.73 -21.91
N PRO A 120 27.51 -12.94 -21.67
CA PRO A 120 26.75 -14.06 -21.14
C PRO A 120 26.24 -13.77 -19.72
N ALA A 121 25.22 -14.51 -19.29
CA ALA A 121 24.67 -14.37 -17.94
C ALA A 121 25.64 -14.82 -16.84
N PHE A 122 26.56 -15.73 -17.18
CA PHE A 122 27.54 -16.28 -16.26
C PHE A 122 28.91 -16.27 -16.92
N ILE A 123 29.93 -16.02 -16.10
CA ILE A 123 31.34 -16.13 -16.52
C ILE A 123 31.62 -17.58 -16.92
N GLY A 124 32.44 -17.77 -17.96
CA GLY A 124 32.75 -19.10 -18.52
C GLY A 124 31.77 -19.60 -19.59
N LYS A 125 30.71 -18.84 -19.92
CA LYS A 125 29.78 -19.16 -21.02
C LYS A 125 29.95 -18.24 -22.24
N GLY A 126 31.16 -17.79 -22.48
CA GLY A 126 31.51 -16.82 -23.52
C GLY A 126 32.47 -15.78 -22.96
N GLU A 127 32.97 -14.93 -23.85
CA GLU A 127 33.84 -13.82 -23.48
C GLU A 127 33.02 -12.78 -22.67
N VAL A 128 33.58 -12.25 -21.59
CA VAL A 128 32.95 -11.22 -20.75
C VAL A 128 33.76 -9.93 -20.75
N ILE A 129 35.07 -10.06 -20.56
CA ILE A 129 36.01 -8.94 -20.48
C ILE A 129 36.33 -8.44 -21.90
N ARG A 130 36.38 -7.12 -22.08
CA ARG A 130 36.69 -6.49 -23.36
C ARG A 130 38.14 -6.74 -23.77
N GLU A 131 38.36 -6.98 -25.06
CA GLU A 131 39.70 -7.08 -25.64
C GLU A 131 40.49 -5.78 -25.43
N GLY A 132 41.79 -5.89 -25.15
CA GLY A 132 42.66 -4.76 -24.80
C GLY A 132 42.57 -4.32 -23.33
N ASN A 133 41.75 -4.97 -22.51
CA ASN A 133 41.69 -4.69 -21.07
C ASN A 133 42.90 -5.28 -20.33
N ASN A 134 43.34 -6.48 -20.71
CA ASN A 134 44.47 -7.18 -20.12
C ASN A 134 45.21 -7.99 -21.19
N SER A 135 46.51 -7.72 -21.36
CA SER A 135 47.32 -8.34 -22.41
C SER A 135 47.50 -9.84 -22.24
N GLU A 136 47.61 -10.35 -21.00
CA GLU A 136 47.76 -11.78 -20.75
C GLU A 136 46.48 -12.55 -21.10
N LEU A 137 45.31 -11.98 -20.79
CA LEU A 137 44.02 -12.54 -21.19
C LEU A 137 43.88 -12.57 -22.72
N ASP A 138 44.30 -11.51 -23.40
CA ASP A 138 44.23 -11.44 -24.86
C ASP A 138 45.17 -12.48 -25.53
N GLU A 139 46.39 -12.65 -25.02
CA GLU A 139 47.31 -13.70 -25.47
C GLU A 139 46.74 -15.12 -25.28
N LEU A 140 46.12 -15.39 -24.12
CA LEU A 140 45.48 -16.68 -23.87
C LEU A 140 44.30 -16.93 -24.80
N ARG A 141 43.49 -15.89 -25.08
CA ARG A 141 42.38 -15.96 -26.05
C ARG A 141 42.89 -16.24 -27.47
N ASP A 142 43.99 -15.63 -27.87
CA ASP A 142 44.63 -15.92 -29.16
C ASP A 142 45.12 -17.37 -29.24
N ILE A 143 45.77 -17.90 -28.18
CA ILE A 143 46.16 -19.31 -28.10
C ILE A 143 44.95 -20.25 -28.26
N SER A 144 43.83 -19.96 -27.58
CA SER A 144 42.61 -20.76 -27.67
C SER A 144 41.97 -20.67 -29.08
N LYS A 145 41.87 -19.47 -29.66
CA LYS A 145 41.32 -19.26 -31.02
C LYS A 145 42.18 -19.94 -32.09
N ASN A 146 43.49 -19.75 -32.05
CA ASN A 146 44.43 -20.41 -32.95
C ASN A 146 44.46 -21.93 -32.75
N GLY A 147 44.30 -22.40 -31.52
CA GLY A 147 44.14 -23.82 -31.23
C GLY A 147 42.91 -24.41 -31.93
N LYS A 148 41.76 -23.72 -31.86
CA LYS A 148 40.52 -24.15 -32.54
C LYS A 148 40.64 -24.13 -34.06
N ASN A 149 41.34 -23.15 -34.63
CA ASN A 149 41.63 -23.13 -36.06
C ASN A 149 42.51 -24.33 -36.48
N LYS A 150 43.52 -24.67 -35.68
CA LYS A 150 44.34 -25.88 -35.91
C LYS A 150 43.54 -27.18 -35.84
N LEU A 151 42.51 -27.26 -35.01
CA LEU A 151 41.60 -28.41 -35.01
C LEU A 151 40.91 -28.57 -36.37
N LEU A 152 40.43 -27.47 -36.97
CA LEU A 152 39.81 -27.50 -38.30
C LEU A 152 40.81 -27.92 -39.38
N GLU A 153 42.05 -27.42 -39.32
CA GLU A 153 43.12 -27.83 -40.23
C GLU A 153 43.46 -29.33 -40.10
N ILE A 154 43.55 -29.85 -38.87
CA ILE A 154 43.77 -31.29 -38.61
C ILE A 154 42.60 -32.09 -39.19
N GLN A 155 41.35 -31.68 -38.94
CA GLN A 155 40.18 -32.38 -39.46
C GLN A 155 40.24 -32.49 -40.99
N GLN A 156 40.49 -31.37 -41.69
CA GLN A 156 40.53 -31.35 -43.14
C GLN A 156 41.70 -32.19 -43.69
N ARG A 157 42.88 -32.05 -43.10
CA ARG A 157 44.08 -32.81 -43.49
C ARG A 157 43.88 -34.31 -43.32
N GLU A 158 43.27 -34.75 -42.21
CA GLU A 158 43.00 -36.16 -41.97
C GLU A 158 41.87 -36.70 -42.84
N MET A 159 40.85 -35.89 -43.18
CA MET A 159 39.83 -36.23 -44.19
C MET A 159 40.46 -36.52 -45.55
N GLU A 160 41.36 -35.65 -46.02
CA GLU A 160 42.03 -35.79 -47.31
C GLU A 160 42.97 -37.00 -47.36
N LYS A 161 43.72 -37.26 -46.28
CA LYS A 161 44.65 -38.39 -46.20
C LYS A 161 43.96 -39.76 -46.14
N THR A 162 42.86 -39.86 -45.39
CA THR A 162 42.19 -41.14 -45.13
C THR A 162 41.05 -41.43 -46.11
N GLY A 163 40.54 -40.42 -46.81
CA GLY A 163 39.34 -40.52 -47.64
C GLY A 163 38.02 -40.54 -46.85
N ILE A 164 38.08 -40.35 -45.53
CA ILE A 164 36.91 -40.40 -44.64
C ILE A 164 36.18 -39.05 -44.68
N THR A 165 35.29 -38.89 -45.66
CA THR A 165 34.51 -37.65 -45.87
C THR A 165 33.59 -37.25 -44.72
N SER A 166 33.25 -38.18 -43.82
CA SER A 166 32.38 -37.93 -42.67
C SER A 166 33.13 -37.64 -41.36
N LEU A 167 34.46 -37.51 -41.40
CA LEU A 167 35.28 -37.31 -40.20
C LEU A 167 34.92 -35.98 -39.52
N LYS A 168 34.71 -36.02 -38.21
CA LYS A 168 34.43 -34.82 -37.41
C LYS A 168 35.31 -34.81 -36.18
N ILE A 169 35.81 -33.63 -35.82
CA ILE A 169 36.34 -33.42 -34.47
C ILE A 169 35.19 -33.02 -33.55
N GLY A 170 34.99 -33.81 -32.48
CA GLY A 170 34.03 -33.53 -31.42
C GLY A 170 34.72 -33.25 -30.10
N PHE A 171 33.96 -32.71 -29.14
CA PHE A 171 34.42 -32.49 -27.77
C PHE A 171 33.45 -33.13 -26.77
N ASN A 172 33.99 -33.70 -25.69
CA ASN A 172 33.24 -34.22 -24.56
C ASN A 172 33.99 -33.92 -23.26
N ASN A 173 33.26 -33.45 -22.25
CA ASN A 173 33.77 -33.18 -20.90
C ASN A 173 34.55 -34.34 -20.24
N VAL A 174 34.32 -35.61 -20.62
CA VAL A 174 34.99 -36.79 -20.04
C VAL A 174 36.26 -37.19 -20.78
N PHE A 175 36.30 -37.02 -22.11
CA PHE A 175 37.36 -37.58 -22.96
C PHE A 175 38.10 -36.54 -23.81
N GLY A 176 37.74 -35.26 -23.69
CA GLY A 176 38.37 -34.17 -24.41
C GLY A 176 37.96 -34.12 -25.88
N TYR A 177 38.90 -33.68 -26.72
CA TYR A 177 38.71 -33.63 -28.17
C TYR A 177 38.97 -35.01 -28.78
N PHE A 178 38.15 -35.40 -29.75
CA PHE A 178 38.25 -36.70 -30.41
C PHE A 178 37.90 -36.62 -31.89
N LEU A 179 38.45 -37.53 -32.67
CA LEU A 179 38.08 -37.81 -34.05
C LEU A 179 36.95 -38.83 -34.06
N GLU A 180 35.78 -38.46 -34.57
CA GLU A 180 34.63 -39.34 -34.70
C GLU A 180 34.52 -39.88 -36.14
N VAL A 181 34.53 -41.20 -36.26
CA VAL A 181 34.46 -41.93 -37.52
C VAL A 181 33.22 -42.82 -37.51
N THR A 182 32.37 -42.73 -38.52
CA THR A 182 31.21 -43.63 -38.65
C THR A 182 31.66 -45.06 -38.91
N ASN A 183 30.90 -46.06 -38.45
CA ASN A 183 31.24 -47.49 -38.61
C ASN A 183 31.55 -47.90 -40.07
N LYS A 184 31.00 -47.21 -41.07
CA LYS A 184 31.26 -47.42 -42.50
C LYS A 184 32.74 -47.29 -42.88
N PHE A 185 33.49 -46.44 -42.17
CA PHE A 185 34.89 -46.11 -42.48
C PHE A 185 35.86 -46.67 -41.44
N LYS A 186 35.41 -47.57 -40.56
CA LYS A 186 36.20 -48.10 -39.44
C LYS A 186 37.50 -48.78 -39.90
N ASP A 187 37.44 -49.53 -41.00
CA ASP A 187 38.61 -50.24 -41.54
C ASP A 187 39.60 -49.32 -42.28
N GLN A 188 39.24 -48.04 -42.46
CA GLN A 188 40.10 -47.01 -43.07
C GLN A 188 40.80 -46.15 -42.03
N VAL A 189 40.58 -46.42 -40.73
CA VAL A 189 41.22 -45.69 -39.64
C VAL A 189 42.70 -46.08 -39.55
N PRO A 190 43.62 -45.12 -39.55
CA PRO A 190 45.06 -45.38 -39.38
C PRO A 190 45.41 -46.09 -38.06
N GLU A 191 46.42 -46.97 -38.07
CA GLU A 191 46.85 -47.71 -36.87
C GLU A 191 47.40 -46.81 -35.75
N ASN A 192 47.90 -45.61 -36.08
CA ASN A 192 48.43 -44.66 -35.10
C ASN A 192 47.33 -43.88 -34.35
N TRP A 193 46.05 -44.13 -34.63
CA TRP A 193 44.92 -43.52 -33.92
C TRP A 193 44.53 -44.38 -32.73
N ILE A 194 44.59 -43.81 -31.52
CA ILE A 194 44.27 -44.54 -30.29
C ILE A 194 42.77 -44.45 -30.05
N ARG A 195 42.07 -45.59 -30.06
CA ARG A 195 40.63 -45.64 -29.82
C ARG A 195 40.29 -45.28 -28.37
N LYS A 196 39.33 -44.37 -28.18
CA LYS A 196 38.87 -43.88 -26.87
C LYS A 196 37.50 -44.41 -26.47
N GLN A 197 36.55 -44.45 -27.40
CA GLN A 197 35.17 -44.84 -27.12
C GLN A 197 34.53 -45.47 -28.36
N THR A 198 33.72 -46.52 -28.17
CA THR A 198 32.87 -47.10 -29.22
C THR A 198 31.42 -46.71 -28.94
N LEU A 199 30.74 -46.18 -29.95
CA LEU A 199 29.30 -45.87 -29.94
C LEU A 199 28.55 -46.80 -30.89
N THR A 200 27.23 -46.78 -30.84
CA THR A 200 26.37 -47.64 -31.66
C THR A 200 26.64 -47.49 -33.16
N ASN A 201 26.95 -46.27 -33.63
CA ASN A 201 27.12 -45.94 -35.06
C ASN A 201 28.49 -45.33 -35.43
N SER A 202 29.36 -45.10 -34.45
CA SER A 202 30.66 -44.46 -34.66
C SER A 202 31.71 -44.92 -33.66
N GLU A 203 32.99 -44.78 -34.01
CA GLU A 203 34.12 -44.94 -33.09
C GLU A 203 34.85 -43.60 -32.93
N ARG A 204 35.32 -43.34 -31.71
CA ARG A 204 36.04 -42.12 -31.34
C ARG A 204 37.50 -42.43 -31.07
N TYR A 205 38.39 -41.64 -31.65
CA TYR A 205 39.84 -41.82 -31.57
C TYR A 205 40.55 -40.53 -31.13
N ILE A 206 41.78 -40.67 -30.66
CA ILE A 206 42.69 -39.56 -30.37
C ILE A 206 44.04 -39.80 -31.05
N THR A 207 44.72 -38.73 -31.43
CA THR A 207 46.10 -38.74 -31.91
C THR A 207 47.00 -37.97 -30.94
N ASP A 208 48.30 -38.20 -30.97
CA ASP A 208 49.24 -37.46 -30.11
C ASP A 208 49.21 -35.95 -30.38
N GLU A 209 49.07 -35.54 -31.64
CA GLU A 209 48.92 -34.13 -32.04
C GLU A 209 47.63 -33.53 -31.49
N LEU A 210 46.51 -34.26 -31.59
CA LEU A 210 45.22 -33.82 -31.04
C LEU A 210 45.28 -33.68 -29.52
N LYS A 211 45.96 -34.61 -28.84
CA LYS A 211 46.15 -34.57 -27.38
C LYS A 211 47.00 -33.37 -26.95
N GLN A 212 48.12 -33.11 -27.62
CA GLN A 212 48.95 -31.94 -27.31
C GLN A 212 48.22 -30.62 -27.55
N LEU A 213 47.36 -30.57 -28.58
CA LEU A 213 46.55 -29.39 -28.87
C LEU A 213 45.42 -29.23 -27.85
N GLU A 214 44.79 -30.33 -27.44
CA GLU A 214 43.81 -30.37 -26.34
C GLU A 214 44.41 -29.80 -25.05
N ASP A 215 45.57 -30.31 -24.60
CA ASP A 215 46.23 -29.84 -23.38
C ASP A 215 46.50 -28.32 -23.41
N LYS A 216 46.89 -27.79 -24.58
CA LYS A 216 47.10 -26.35 -24.79
C LYS A 216 45.80 -25.55 -24.77
N ILE A 217 44.75 -26.04 -25.45
CA ILE A 217 43.45 -25.35 -25.53
C ILE A 217 42.80 -25.33 -24.14
N LEU A 218 42.68 -26.49 -23.48
CA LEU A 218 42.05 -26.60 -22.17
C LEU A 218 42.83 -25.83 -21.11
N GLY A 219 44.16 -25.91 -21.11
CA GLY A 219 45.00 -25.13 -20.19
C GLY A 219 44.89 -23.61 -20.42
N ALA A 220 44.65 -23.17 -21.65
CA ALA A 220 44.35 -21.76 -21.94
C ALA A 220 42.93 -21.39 -21.49
N GLU A 221 41.92 -22.23 -21.74
CA GLU A 221 40.52 -21.99 -21.35
C GLU A 221 40.35 -21.89 -19.82
N ASP A 222 41.03 -22.73 -19.04
CA ASP A 222 41.02 -22.68 -17.57
C ASP A 222 41.63 -21.36 -17.06
N LYS A 223 42.76 -20.93 -17.63
CA LYS A 223 43.41 -19.65 -17.27
C LYS A 223 42.58 -18.45 -17.69
N ILE A 224 41.95 -18.50 -18.87
CA ILE A 224 41.02 -17.47 -19.32
C ILE A 224 39.89 -17.32 -18.30
N LEU A 225 39.32 -18.43 -17.84
CA LEU A 225 38.25 -18.41 -16.84
C LEU A 225 38.70 -17.76 -15.52
N GLU A 226 39.88 -18.13 -15.02
CA GLU A 226 40.47 -17.54 -13.81
C GLU A 226 40.68 -16.03 -13.96
N TRP A 227 41.25 -15.60 -15.10
CA TRP A 227 41.47 -14.18 -15.41
C TRP A 227 40.16 -13.41 -15.52
N GLU A 228 39.16 -13.94 -16.23
CA GLU A 228 37.85 -13.28 -16.35
C GLU A 228 37.16 -13.13 -14.99
N GLN A 229 37.21 -14.16 -14.13
CA GLN A 229 36.67 -14.09 -12.77
C GLN A 229 37.37 -13.01 -11.94
N ARG A 230 38.71 -12.97 -12.00
CA ARG A 230 39.51 -11.99 -11.28
C ARG A 230 39.21 -10.57 -11.74
N LEU A 231 39.31 -10.28 -13.03
CA LEU A 231 39.08 -8.94 -13.59
C LEU A 231 37.65 -8.46 -13.34
N PHE A 232 36.67 -9.37 -13.39
CA PHE A 232 35.29 -9.03 -13.04
C PHE A 232 35.12 -8.71 -11.55
N ALA A 233 35.76 -9.46 -10.64
CA ALA A 233 35.74 -9.14 -9.21
C ALA A 233 36.42 -7.79 -8.91
N GLU A 234 37.54 -7.50 -9.58
CA GLU A 234 38.21 -6.20 -9.50
C GLU A 234 37.29 -5.06 -9.99
N LEU A 235 36.53 -5.26 -11.08
CA LEU A 235 35.52 -4.31 -11.54
C LEU A 235 34.45 -4.04 -10.47
N LEU A 236 33.88 -5.10 -9.87
CA LEU A 236 32.87 -4.93 -8.82
C LEU A 236 33.42 -4.14 -7.62
N ALA A 237 34.67 -4.42 -7.22
CA ALA A 237 35.33 -3.67 -6.15
C ALA A 237 35.52 -2.19 -6.51
N GLN A 238 35.89 -1.88 -7.75
CA GLN A 238 36.04 -0.51 -8.23
C GLN A 238 34.71 0.24 -8.38
N LEU A 239 33.58 -0.48 -8.48
CA LEU A 239 32.24 0.12 -8.48
C LEU A 239 31.71 0.46 -7.08
N MET A 240 32.32 -0.07 -6.01
CA MET A 240 31.87 0.16 -4.63
C MET A 240 31.77 1.65 -4.22
N PRO A 241 32.72 2.53 -4.58
CA PRO A 241 32.62 3.96 -4.25
C PRO A 241 31.43 4.67 -4.90
N PHE A 242 30.83 4.11 -5.94
CA PHE A 242 29.69 4.70 -6.65
C PHE A 242 28.33 4.22 -6.12
N ILE A 243 28.30 3.29 -5.15
CA ILE A 243 27.04 2.70 -4.68
C ILE A 243 26.07 3.76 -4.15
N GLU A 244 26.53 4.71 -3.34
CA GLU A 244 25.67 5.76 -2.77
C GLU A 244 25.09 6.70 -3.85
N PRO A 245 25.90 7.29 -4.77
CA PRO A 245 25.38 8.03 -5.92
C PRO A 245 24.36 7.25 -6.76
N LEU A 246 24.62 5.95 -7.00
CA LEU A 246 23.72 5.10 -7.76
C LEU A 246 22.39 4.84 -7.02
N GLN A 247 22.44 4.67 -5.69
CA GLN A 247 21.24 4.53 -4.86
C GLN A 247 20.40 5.81 -4.86
N GLN A 248 21.05 6.97 -4.79
CA GLN A 248 20.38 8.27 -4.91
C GLN A 248 19.65 8.39 -6.25
N ASN A 249 20.32 8.09 -7.36
CA ASN A 249 19.70 8.07 -8.68
C ASN A 249 18.49 7.13 -8.71
N ALA A 250 18.63 5.90 -8.22
CA ALA A 250 17.53 4.93 -8.19
C ALA A 250 16.32 5.44 -7.38
N ALA A 251 16.57 6.12 -6.25
CA ALA A 251 15.51 6.71 -5.44
C ALA A 251 14.79 7.84 -6.17
N ILE A 252 15.52 8.74 -6.84
CA ILE A 252 14.94 9.86 -7.61
C ILE A 252 14.14 9.33 -8.81
N LEU A 253 14.68 8.37 -9.56
CA LEU A 253 13.98 7.75 -10.68
C LEU A 253 12.71 7.02 -10.25
N ALA A 254 12.73 6.36 -9.09
CA ALA A 254 11.53 5.76 -8.50
C ALA A 254 10.48 6.82 -8.13
N GLN A 255 10.90 7.98 -7.61
CA GLN A 255 9.99 9.11 -7.34
C GLN A 255 9.37 9.65 -8.64
N LEU A 256 10.19 9.87 -9.67
CA LEU A 256 9.73 10.30 -10.99
C LEU A 256 8.69 9.34 -11.57
N ASP A 257 8.95 8.03 -11.52
CA ASP A 257 8.02 6.97 -11.98
C ASP A 257 6.68 7.03 -11.24
N CYS A 258 6.68 7.25 -9.92
CA CYS A 258 5.45 7.46 -9.16
C CYS A 258 4.69 8.74 -9.58
N LEU A 259 5.40 9.85 -9.80
CA LEU A 259 4.80 11.12 -10.19
C LEU A 259 4.21 11.08 -11.60
N LEU A 260 4.90 10.44 -12.55
CA LEU A 260 4.38 10.16 -13.88
C LEU A 260 3.13 9.28 -13.82
N SER A 261 3.14 8.26 -12.96
CA SER A 261 1.96 7.41 -12.71
C SER A 261 0.79 8.22 -12.16
N PHE A 262 1.03 9.12 -11.19
CA PHE A 262 0.02 10.04 -10.68
C PHE A 262 -0.55 10.97 -11.76
N ALA A 263 0.31 11.59 -12.57
CA ALA A 263 -0.13 12.43 -13.68
C ALA A 263 -1.03 11.64 -14.64
N ARG A 264 -0.57 10.46 -15.07
CA ARG A 264 -1.33 9.59 -15.97
C ARG A 264 -2.72 9.23 -15.42
N ILE A 265 -2.80 8.69 -14.20
CA ILE A 265 -4.12 8.30 -13.64
C ILE A 265 -5.03 9.52 -13.43
N SER A 266 -4.44 10.69 -13.16
CA SER A 266 -5.20 11.92 -12.97
C SER A 266 -5.82 12.42 -14.27
N GLN A 267 -5.10 12.25 -15.39
CA GLN A 267 -5.61 12.53 -16.73
C GLN A 267 -6.66 11.50 -17.14
N ASP A 268 -6.34 10.20 -17.02
CA ASP A 268 -7.20 9.10 -17.46
C ASP A 268 -8.57 9.11 -16.74
N TYR A 269 -8.59 9.49 -15.45
CA TYR A 269 -9.79 9.43 -14.60
C TYR A 269 -10.31 10.78 -14.14
N GLN A 270 -9.81 11.87 -14.74
CA GLN A 270 -10.24 13.24 -14.48
C GLN A 270 -10.22 13.58 -12.98
N TYR A 271 -9.06 13.37 -12.35
CA TYR A 271 -8.86 13.73 -10.95
C TYR A 271 -8.51 15.21 -10.83
N CYS A 272 -8.98 15.85 -9.76
CA CYS A 272 -8.72 17.27 -9.50
C CYS A 272 -7.52 17.43 -8.55
N LYS A 273 -6.77 18.53 -8.69
CA LYS A 273 -5.75 18.92 -7.71
C LYS A 273 -6.43 19.32 -6.39
N PRO A 274 -6.23 18.61 -5.28
CA PRO A 274 -6.79 19.03 -4.00
C PRO A 274 -6.01 20.23 -3.43
N VAL A 275 -6.71 21.10 -2.71
CA VAL A 275 -6.10 22.18 -1.92
C VAL A 275 -5.75 21.62 -0.54
N ILE A 276 -4.47 21.69 -0.15
CA ILE A 276 -4.02 21.26 1.17
C ILE A 276 -4.07 22.45 2.13
N SER A 277 -4.90 22.34 3.16
CA SER A 277 -5.12 23.39 4.16
C SER A 277 -4.36 23.06 5.45
N GLU A 278 -3.85 24.09 6.12
CA GLU A 278 -3.39 23.96 7.51
C GLU A 278 -4.57 23.94 8.50
N GLY A 279 -5.77 24.30 8.04
CA GLY A 279 -6.99 24.24 8.81
C GLY A 279 -7.45 22.81 9.11
N LEU A 280 -8.67 22.70 9.65
CA LEU A 280 -9.28 21.44 10.07
C LEU A 280 -10.43 21.00 9.15
N GLU A 281 -10.70 21.76 8.09
CA GLU A 281 -11.76 21.48 7.13
C GLU A 281 -11.47 20.23 6.29
N LEU A 282 -12.52 19.48 5.96
CA LEU A 282 -12.52 18.45 4.94
C LEU A 282 -13.73 18.71 4.06
N ASP A 283 -13.53 19.32 2.91
CA ASP A 283 -14.59 19.59 1.93
C ASP A 283 -14.28 18.87 0.62
N ILE A 284 -15.11 17.90 0.27
CA ILE A 284 -15.00 17.10 -0.95
C ILE A 284 -16.28 17.33 -1.75
N LYS A 285 -16.14 17.87 -2.97
CA LYS A 285 -17.24 18.05 -3.92
C LYS A 285 -17.21 16.96 -4.99
N GLN A 286 -18.35 16.31 -5.19
CA GLN A 286 -18.55 15.21 -6.14
C GLN A 286 -17.45 14.15 -6.06
N GLY A 287 -17.08 13.76 -4.83
CA GLY A 287 -16.09 12.71 -4.61
C GLY A 287 -16.57 11.37 -5.16
N ARG A 288 -15.63 10.56 -5.66
CA ARG A 288 -15.84 9.22 -6.20
C ARG A 288 -14.88 8.22 -5.55
N HIS A 289 -15.28 6.96 -5.46
CA HIS A 289 -14.43 5.94 -4.88
C HIS A 289 -13.44 5.42 -5.95
N PRO A 290 -12.11 5.63 -5.80
CA PRO A 290 -11.12 5.43 -6.88
C PRO A 290 -11.00 3.98 -7.37
N VAL A 291 -11.34 2.99 -6.51
CA VAL A 291 -11.36 1.57 -6.90
C VAL A 291 -12.70 1.13 -7.48
N ILE A 292 -13.82 1.44 -6.80
CA ILE A 292 -15.15 0.97 -7.22
C ILE A 292 -15.54 1.58 -8.56
N GLU A 293 -15.22 2.85 -8.82
CA GLU A 293 -15.57 3.49 -10.10
C GLU A 293 -14.96 2.75 -11.31
N GLN A 294 -13.81 2.11 -11.13
CA GLN A 294 -13.08 1.38 -12.17
C GLN A 294 -13.56 -0.08 -12.32
N GLN A 295 -14.38 -0.56 -11.38
CA GLN A 295 -14.91 -1.93 -11.36
C GLN A 295 -16.38 -2.01 -11.79
N LEU A 296 -16.99 -0.88 -12.12
CA LEU A 296 -18.38 -0.86 -12.58
C LEU A 296 -18.52 -1.48 -13.98
N PRO A 297 -19.65 -2.12 -14.29
CA PRO A 297 -19.95 -2.62 -15.63
C PRO A 297 -19.89 -1.51 -16.69
N LEU A 298 -19.55 -1.89 -17.93
CA LEU A 298 -19.56 -0.96 -19.06
C LEU A 298 -20.93 -0.30 -19.20
N GLY A 299 -20.96 1.03 -19.23
CA GLY A 299 -22.18 1.83 -19.30
C GLY A 299 -22.77 2.27 -17.96
N GLU A 300 -22.23 1.78 -16.83
CA GLU A 300 -22.58 2.30 -15.50
C GLU A 300 -21.55 3.34 -15.04
N SER A 301 -22.03 4.46 -14.48
CA SER A 301 -21.19 5.49 -13.87
C SER A 301 -21.27 5.45 -12.35
N TYR A 302 -20.15 5.71 -11.68
CA TYR A 302 -20.16 5.90 -10.23
C TYR A 302 -20.96 7.15 -9.87
N ILE A 303 -21.73 7.10 -8.78
CA ILE A 303 -22.55 8.24 -8.33
C ILE A 303 -21.74 9.06 -7.33
N PRO A 304 -21.30 10.28 -7.70
CA PRO A 304 -20.46 11.11 -6.84
C PRO A 304 -21.21 11.71 -5.65
N ASN A 305 -20.50 11.94 -4.55
CA ASN A 305 -21.06 12.45 -3.30
C ASN A 305 -20.24 13.60 -2.71
N ASP A 306 -20.94 14.57 -2.14
CA ASP A 306 -20.32 15.66 -1.39
C ASP A 306 -20.13 15.24 0.07
N VAL A 307 -18.98 15.58 0.66
CA VAL A 307 -18.68 15.34 2.07
C VAL A 307 -18.04 16.58 2.64
N TYR A 308 -18.66 17.17 3.66
CA TYR A 308 -18.12 18.30 4.40
C TYR A 308 -17.95 17.91 5.87
N LEU A 309 -16.78 18.09 6.46
CA LEU A 309 -16.55 17.92 7.88
C LEU A 309 -15.67 19.05 8.41
N HIS A 310 -16.05 19.61 9.55
CA HIS A 310 -15.29 20.63 10.26
C HIS A 310 -15.48 20.45 11.77
N ASN A 311 -14.40 20.57 12.54
CA ASN A 311 -14.41 20.26 13.98
C ASN A 311 -15.37 21.16 14.79
N GLU A 312 -15.71 22.34 14.29
CA GLU A 312 -16.56 23.32 14.99
C GLU A 312 -18.00 23.35 14.49
N ASP A 313 -18.26 23.02 13.21
CA ASP A 313 -19.59 23.19 12.60
C ASP A 313 -20.32 21.86 12.34
N GLN A 314 -19.67 20.95 11.60
CA GLN A 314 -20.18 19.64 11.22
C GLN A 314 -19.09 18.62 11.50
N GLN A 315 -18.94 18.25 12.77
CA GLN A 315 -17.88 17.37 13.24
C GLN A 315 -18.23 15.89 12.96
N ILE A 316 -19.49 15.52 13.23
CA ILE A 316 -19.97 14.14 13.16
C ILE A 316 -21.13 14.07 12.17
N ILE A 317 -21.01 13.20 11.18
CA ILE A 317 -22.12 12.85 10.29
C ILE A 317 -22.66 11.48 10.69
N ILE A 318 -23.94 11.41 11.07
CA ILE A 318 -24.66 10.14 11.22
C ILE A 318 -25.24 9.78 9.86
N ILE A 319 -24.81 8.66 9.29
CA ILE A 319 -25.28 8.15 8.00
C ILE A 319 -26.23 6.98 8.23
N THR A 320 -27.50 7.20 7.95
CA THR A 320 -28.54 6.15 7.98
C THR A 320 -28.87 5.64 6.58
N GLY A 321 -29.51 4.48 6.53
CA GLY A 321 -30.02 3.90 5.29
C GLY A 321 -29.86 2.39 5.24
N PRO A 322 -30.56 1.72 4.30
CA PRO A 322 -30.58 0.27 4.22
C PRO A 322 -29.19 -0.34 3.96
N ASN A 323 -29.06 -1.63 4.23
CA ASN A 323 -27.87 -2.38 3.85
C ASN A 323 -27.71 -2.34 2.32
N MET A 324 -26.46 -2.38 1.85
CA MET A 324 -26.10 -2.27 0.42
C MET A 324 -26.42 -0.92 -0.26
N SER A 325 -26.87 0.10 0.49
CA SER A 325 -27.18 1.42 -0.09
C SER A 325 -25.96 2.20 -0.55
N GLY A 326 -24.78 1.90 -0.02
CA GLY A 326 -23.52 2.58 -0.34
C GLY A 326 -22.84 3.29 0.83
N LYS A 327 -23.35 3.19 2.06
CA LYS A 327 -22.76 3.82 3.27
C LYS A 327 -21.25 3.52 3.40
N SER A 328 -20.86 2.25 3.44
CA SER A 328 -19.46 1.82 3.56
C SER A 328 -18.59 2.24 2.37
N ALA A 329 -19.18 2.48 1.19
CA ALA A 329 -18.46 3.00 0.04
C ALA A 329 -18.13 4.49 0.23
N ILE A 330 -19.06 5.29 0.76
CA ILE A 330 -18.86 6.71 1.07
C ILE A 330 -17.79 6.90 2.17
N LEU A 331 -17.86 6.08 3.24
CA LEU A 331 -16.85 6.09 4.31
C LEU A 331 -15.45 5.83 3.74
N ARG A 332 -15.28 4.70 3.03
CA ARG A 332 -13.98 4.31 2.47
C ARG A 332 -13.49 5.29 1.41
N GLN A 333 -14.37 5.81 0.57
CA GLN A 333 -14.05 6.85 -0.40
C GLN A 333 -13.43 8.08 0.28
N THR A 334 -14.04 8.56 1.36
CA THR A 334 -13.58 9.76 2.07
C THR A 334 -12.16 9.57 2.59
N ALA A 335 -11.87 8.42 3.24
CA ALA A 335 -10.51 8.11 3.69
C ALA A 335 -9.52 7.96 2.52
N LEU A 336 -9.90 7.29 1.43
CA LEU A 336 -9.03 7.11 0.27
C LEU A 336 -8.66 8.45 -0.39
N ILE A 337 -9.61 9.38 -0.48
CA ILE A 337 -9.36 10.74 -1.00
C ILE A 337 -8.35 11.48 -0.13
N VAL A 338 -8.50 11.43 1.20
CA VAL A 338 -7.55 12.03 2.15
C VAL A 338 -6.15 11.40 2.01
N LEU A 339 -6.07 10.07 1.93
CA LEU A 339 -4.81 9.36 1.75
C LEU A 339 -4.13 9.73 0.44
N MET A 340 -4.87 9.74 -0.67
CA MET A 340 -4.35 10.13 -2.00
C MET A 340 -3.85 11.58 -2.01
N ALA A 341 -4.58 12.50 -1.39
CA ALA A 341 -4.16 13.89 -1.26
C ALA A 341 -2.85 14.02 -0.49
N GLN A 342 -2.73 13.37 0.69
CA GLN A 342 -1.51 13.38 1.50
C GLN A 342 -0.36 12.53 0.92
N MET A 343 -0.62 11.67 -0.08
CA MET A 343 0.43 11.08 -0.91
C MET A 343 1.02 12.08 -1.91
N GLY A 344 0.33 13.19 -2.18
CA GLY A 344 0.68 14.16 -3.21
C GLY A 344 0.06 13.89 -4.58
N CYS A 345 -0.92 12.99 -4.67
CA CYS A 345 -1.67 12.69 -5.89
C CYS A 345 -2.87 13.64 -6.03
N TYR A 346 -3.39 13.77 -7.25
CA TYR A 346 -4.70 14.37 -7.46
C TYR A 346 -5.78 13.37 -7.03
N VAL A 347 -6.99 13.86 -6.76
CA VAL A 347 -8.03 13.06 -6.12
C VAL A 347 -9.28 12.90 -6.99
N PRO A 348 -10.02 11.78 -6.85
CA PRO A 348 -11.26 11.51 -7.59
C PRO A 348 -12.42 12.39 -7.09
N ALA A 349 -12.37 13.69 -7.35
CA ALA A 349 -13.40 14.67 -6.99
C ALA A 349 -13.52 15.74 -8.09
N GLU A 350 -14.53 16.59 -8.01
CA GLU A 350 -14.61 17.81 -8.83
C GLU A 350 -13.76 18.92 -8.19
N ALA A 351 -13.85 19.05 -6.86
CA ALA A 351 -13.01 19.92 -6.06
C ALA A 351 -12.80 19.29 -4.67
N ALA A 352 -11.66 19.54 -4.05
CA ALA A 352 -11.40 19.09 -2.69
C ALA A 352 -10.49 20.07 -1.93
N THR A 353 -10.87 20.40 -0.70
CA THR A 353 -10.05 21.11 0.28
C THR A 353 -9.86 20.20 1.49
N ILE A 354 -8.61 19.87 1.81
CA ILE A 354 -8.27 18.84 2.79
C ILE A 354 -7.29 19.43 3.79
N GLY A 355 -7.77 19.64 5.01
CA GLY A 355 -6.94 19.88 6.19
C GLY A 355 -6.10 18.65 6.53
N LEU A 356 -4.85 18.84 6.94
CA LEU A 356 -3.94 17.73 7.27
C LEU A 356 -4.54 16.80 8.32
N VAL A 357 -4.58 15.50 7.98
CA VAL A 357 -5.02 14.41 8.86
C VAL A 357 -3.81 13.64 9.37
N ASP A 358 -3.72 13.45 10.69
CA ASP A 358 -2.60 12.75 11.32
C ASP A 358 -2.85 11.24 11.44
N LYS A 359 -4.11 10.82 11.62
CA LYS A 359 -4.55 9.44 11.79
C LYS A 359 -5.90 9.23 11.13
N VAL A 360 -6.04 8.14 10.39
CA VAL A 360 -7.32 7.64 9.90
C VAL A 360 -7.66 6.39 10.69
N PHE A 361 -8.73 6.44 11.48
CA PHE A 361 -9.24 5.31 12.23
C PHE A 361 -10.41 4.71 11.48
N THR A 362 -10.42 3.39 11.37
CA THR A 362 -11.51 2.67 10.71
C THR A 362 -11.96 1.54 11.58
N ARG A 363 -13.25 1.50 11.87
CA ARG A 363 -13.94 0.32 12.34
C ARG A 363 -15.00 -0.02 11.30
N VAL A 364 -14.58 -0.79 10.31
CA VAL A 364 -15.43 -1.33 9.23
C VAL A 364 -15.47 -2.83 9.45
N GLY A 365 -16.67 -3.39 9.63
CA GLY A 365 -16.86 -4.80 10.00
C GLY A 365 -15.93 -5.74 9.20
N ALA A 366 -15.11 -6.50 9.92
CA ALA A 366 -14.27 -7.53 9.33
C ALA A 366 -15.13 -8.73 8.95
N SER A 367 -14.79 -9.39 7.84
CA SER A 367 -15.20 -10.78 7.60
C SER A 367 -14.68 -11.65 8.74
N ASP A 368 -15.58 -12.40 9.37
CA ASP A 368 -15.36 -13.15 10.61
C ASP A 368 -14.03 -13.93 10.61
N ASN A 369 -13.10 -13.53 11.50
CA ASN A 369 -11.96 -14.35 11.86
C ASN A 369 -12.31 -15.11 13.15
N LEU A 370 -13.06 -16.20 12.99
CA LEU A 370 -13.42 -17.14 14.07
C LEU A 370 -12.22 -17.89 14.68
N SER A 371 -11.00 -17.66 14.19
CA SER A 371 -9.79 -18.43 14.50
C SER A 371 -9.09 -18.05 15.81
N MET A 372 -9.46 -16.94 16.48
CA MET A 372 -8.79 -16.47 17.71
C MET A 372 -9.55 -16.75 19.03
N GLY A 373 -10.75 -17.33 18.99
CA GLY A 373 -11.49 -17.70 20.22
C GLY A 373 -12.08 -16.54 21.04
N GLU A 374 -11.92 -15.30 20.57
CA GLU A 374 -12.54 -14.11 21.17
C GLU A 374 -13.94 -13.85 20.58
N SER A 375 -14.88 -13.36 21.42
CA SER A 375 -16.20 -12.92 20.93
C SER A 375 -16.02 -11.80 19.90
N THR A 376 -16.70 -11.88 18.76
CA THR A 376 -16.66 -10.86 17.70
C THR A 376 -17.01 -9.46 18.24
N PHE A 377 -17.91 -9.41 19.22
CA PHE A 377 -18.25 -8.17 19.93
C PHE A 377 -17.14 -7.66 20.85
N MET A 378 -16.37 -8.54 21.49
CA MET A 378 -15.23 -8.12 22.32
C MET A 378 -14.12 -7.51 21.46
N VAL A 379 -13.80 -8.13 20.33
CA VAL A 379 -12.83 -7.58 19.36
C VAL A 379 -13.29 -6.20 18.87
N GLU A 380 -14.58 -6.05 18.55
CA GLU A 380 -15.17 -4.77 18.17
C GLU A 380 -14.99 -3.70 19.27
N MET A 381 -15.22 -4.05 20.54
CA MET A 381 -15.04 -3.12 21.66
C MET A 381 -13.57 -2.79 21.93
N LEU A 382 -12.65 -3.75 21.77
CA LEU A 382 -11.21 -3.50 21.87
C LEU A 382 -10.70 -2.58 20.77
N GLU A 383 -11.13 -2.79 19.52
CA GLU A 383 -10.82 -1.90 18.40
C GLU A 383 -11.37 -0.49 18.66
N THR A 384 -12.63 -0.38 19.08
CA THR A 384 -13.26 0.90 19.40
C THR A 384 -12.54 1.63 20.53
N SER A 385 -12.18 0.91 21.61
CA SER A 385 -11.40 1.45 22.73
C SER A 385 -10.03 1.95 22.27
N SER A 386 -9.34 1.19 21.42
CA SER A 386 -8.06 1.59 20.84
C SER A 386 -8.17 2.90 20.05
N ILE A 387 -9.25 3.06 19.26
CA ILE A 387 -9.55 4.31 18.56
C ILE A 387 -9.75 5.45 19.57
N MET A 388 -10.68 5.29 20.51
CA MET A 388 -11.05 6.35 21.47
C MET A 388 -9.86 6.84 22.30
N ASN A 389 -8.93 5.96 22.66
CA ASN A 389 -7.75 6.30 23.45
C ASN A 389 -6.63 7.00 22.64
N ASN A 390 -6.73 7.07 21.30
CA ASN A 390 -5.66 7.58 20.43
C ASN A 390 -6.09 8.74 19.52
N ILE A 391 -7.28 9.30 19.73
CA ILE A 391 -7.83 10.40 18.93
C ILE A 391 -7.06 11.72 19.09
N SER A 392 -7.18 12.59 18.09
CA SER A 392 -6.68 13.96 18.07
C SER A 392 -7.64 14.85 17.26
N ASP A 393 -7.50 16.18 17.31
CA ASP A 393 -8.29 17.10 16.48
C ASP A 393 -8.09 16.90 14.97
N ARG A 394 -6.94 16.34 14.57
CA ARG A 394 -6.63 16.04 13.17
C ARG A 394 -7.00 14.62 12.76
N SER A 395 -7.59 13.83 13.65
CA SER A 395 -8.00 12.47 13.33
C SER A 395 -9.27 12.47 12.47
N LEU A 396 -9.33 11.52 11.52
CA LEU A 396 -10.53 11.15 10.78
C LEU A 396 -10.99 9.77 11.23
N ILE A 397 -12.22 9.65 11.73
CA ILE A 397 -12.79 8.40 12.24
C ILE A 397 -13.91 7.93 11.32
N LEU A 398 -13.83 6.67 10.91
CA LEU A 398 -14.87 5.96 10.16
C LEU A 398 -15.43 4.83 11.02
N LEU A 399 -16.67 4.99 11.48
CA LEU A 399 -17.39 3.96 12.24
C LEU A 399 -18.51 3.39 11.37
N ASP A 400 -18.47 2.09 11.10
CA ASP A 400 -19.48 1.39 10.30
C ASP A 400 -20.15 0.31 11.15
N GLU A 401 -21.42 0.57 11.50
CA GLU A 401 -22.33 -0.39 12.12
C GLU A 401 -21.88 -0.92 13.50
N ILE A 402 -21.35 -0.03 14.34
CA ILE A 402 -20.98 -0.31 15.74
C ILE A 402 -22.19 -0.79 16.55
N GLY A 403 -21.96 -1.74 17.44
CA GLY A 403 -22.93 -2.24 18.42
C GLY A 403 -23.86 -3.31 17.86
N ARG A 404 -23.54 -3.92 16.71
CA ARG A 404 -24.38 -4.97 16.10
C ARG A 404 -24.25 -6.34 16.75
N GLY A 405 -23.13 -6.63 17.39
CA GLY A 405 -22.84 -7.94 17.98
C GLY A 405 -23.52 -8.22 19.33
N THR A 406 -24.42 -7.35 19.80
CA THR A 406 -25.04 -7.41 21.13
C THR A 406 -26.56 -7.14 21.06
N SER A 407 -27.23 -7.09 22.22
CA SER A 407 -28.66 -6.73 22.30
C SER A 407 -28.91 -5.36 21.67
N THR A 408 -30.06 -5.17 21.02
CA THR A 408 -30.36 -3.93 20.29
C THR A 408 -30.23 -2.68 21.16
N TYR A 409 -30.74 -2.72 22.39
CA TYR A 409 -30.68 -1.59 23.31
C TYR A 409 -29.26 -1.33 23.83
N ASP A 410 -28.48 -2.37 24.13
CA ASP A 410 -27.07 -2.20 24.52
C ASP A 410 -26.26 -1.62 23.35
N GLY A 411 -26.50 -2.11 22.14
CA GLY A 411 -25.86 -1.67 20.91
C GLY A 411 -26.14 -0.19 20.61
N ILE A 412 -27.41 0.22 20.68
CA ILE A 412 -27.81 1.63 20.55
C ILE A 412 -27.15 2.48 21.62
N SER A 413 -27.19 2.05 22.89
CA SER A 413 -26.65 2.81 24.03
C SER A 413 -25.14 3.02 23.91
N ILE A 414 -24.40 2.00 23.49
CA ILE A 414 -22.95 2.09 23.25
C ILE A 414 -22.66 3.03 22.07
N ALA A 415 -23.32 2.83 20.93
CA ALA A 415 -23.11 3.66 19.74
C ALA A 415 -23.42 5.14 20.01
N TRP A 416 -24.51 5.41 20.75
CA TRP A 416 -24.89 6.74 21.21
C TRP A 416 -23.81 7.34 22.11
N SER A 417 -23.38 6.61 23.14
CA SER A 417 -22.38 7.08 24.09
C SER A 417 -21.03 7.36 23.43
N ILE A 418 -20.65 6.58 22.40
CA ILE A 418 -19.44 6.84 21.60
C ILE A 418 -19.58 8.15 20.82
N ALA A 419 -20.72 8.39 20.17
CA ALA A 419 -20.95 9.63 19.43
C ALA A 419 -20.96 10.85 20.36
N GLU A 420 -21.58 10.75 21.54
CA GLU A 420 -21.54 11.80 22.57
C GLU A 420 -20.12 12.02 23.08
N PHE A 421 -19.38 10.95 23.39
CA PHE A 421 -17.98 11.06 23.81
C PHE A 421 -17.16 11.81 22.77
N LEU A 422 -17.23 11.42 21.49
CA LEU A 422 -16.50 12.08 20.40
C LEU A 422 -16.89 13.56 20.24
N HIS A 423 -18.15 13.91 20.48
CA HIS A 423 -18.62 15.29 20.41
C HIS A 423 -18.16 16.11 21.62
N GLN A 424 -18.30 15.59 22.84
CA GLN A 424 -18.11 16.32 24.09
C GLN A 424 -16.66 16.28 24.60
N ASN A 425 -15.80 15.43 24.05
CA ASN A 425 -14.43 15.26 24.52
C ASN A 425 -13.67 16.61 24.52
N PRO A 426 -13.17 17.07 25.68
CA PRO A 426 -12.49 18.35 25.80
C PRO A 426 -11.07 18.32 25.23
N ALA A 427 -10.45 17.14 25.11
CA ALA A 427 -9.07 16.98 24.67
C ALA A 427 -8.92 16.90 23.15
N ALA A 428 -9.92 16.36 22.44
CA ALA A 428 -9.88 16.22 20.99
C ALA A 428 -11.28 16.10 20.39
N ARG A 429 -11.51 16.76 19.25
CA ARG A 429 -12.77 16.77 18.49
C ARG A 429 -12.56 16.24 17.08
N PRO A 430 -12.31 14.94 16.90
CA PRO A 430 -12.00 14.36 15.60
C PRO A 430 -13.20 14.44 14.64
N LYS A 431 -12.91 14.56 13.35
CA LYS A 431 -13.91 14.47 12.28
C LYS A 431 -14.40 13.02 12.17
N THR A 432 -15.71 12.81 12.15
CA THR A 432 -16.28 11.46 12.24
C THR A 432 -17.38 11.22 11.20
N LEU A 433 -17.26 10.12 10.46
CA LEU A 433 -18.36 9.52 9.69
C LEU A 433 -18.86 8.30 10.44
N PHE A 434 -20.12 8.32 10.86
CA PHE A 434 -20.74 7.25 11.63
C PHE A 434 -21.90 6.66 10.81
N ALA A 435 -21.62 5.57 10.09
CA ALA A 435 -22.66 4.80 9.42
C ALA A 435 -23.35 3.86 10.42
N THR A 436 -24.68 3.92 10.46
CA THR A 436 -25.47 3.12 11.39
C THR A 436 -26.78 2.63 10.75
N HIS A 437 -27.38 1.65 11.42
CA HIS A 437 -28.72 1.15 11.15
C HIS A 437 -29.71 1.51 12.28
N TYR A 438 -29.20 2.06 13.38
CA TYR A 438 -29.99 2.58 14.47
C TYR A 438 -30.49 3.97 14.08
N HIS A 439 -31.78 4.07 13.76
CA HIS A 439 -32.40 5.35 13.41
C HIS A 439 -32.56 6.26 14.63
N GLU A 440 -32.52 5.68 15.83
CA GLU A 440 -32.51 6.36 17.12
C GLU A 440 -31.36 7.38 17.19
N LEU A 441 -30.19 7.04 16.63
CA LEU A 441 -29.03 7.94 16.61
C LEU A 441 -29.27 9.24 15.82
N ASN A 442 -30.32 9.33 14.99
CA ASN A 442 -30.69 10.58 14.34
C ASN A 442 -31.06 11.67 15.38
N GLU A 443 -31.56 11.30 16.56
CA GLU A 443 -31.92 12.26 17.61
C GLU A 443 -30.70 13.01 18.18
N LEU A 444 -29.48 12.48 18.01
CA LEU A 444 -28.24 13.16 18.42
C LEU A 444 -28.08 14.53 17.75
N ALA A 445 -28.54 14.69 16.50
CA ALA A 445 -28.47 15.96 15.78
C ALA A 445 -29.40 17.04 16.38
N GLU A 446 -30.39 16.67 17.20
CA GLU A 446 -31.27 17.63 17.88
C GLU A 446 -30.63 18.20 19.15
N SER A 447 -29.77 17.42 19.82
CA SER A 447 -29.16 17.77 21.11
C SER A 447 -27.69 18.21 20.99
N HIS A 448 -27.00 17.86 19.91
CA HIS A 448 -25.58 18.13 19.72
C HIS A 448 -25.34 18.95 18.43
N GLU A 449 -25.01 20.23 18.59
CA GLU A 449 -24.95 21.23 17.50
C GLU A 449 -24.03 20.88 16.32
N ARG A 450 -23.01 20.04 16.56
CA ARG A 450 -22.01 19.61 15.57
C ARG A 450 -22.29 18.26 14.92
N VAL A 451 -23.42 17.64 15.27
CA VAL A 451 -23.88 16.37 14.71
C VAL A 451 -24.89 16.68 13.61
N ARG A 452 -24.73 16.06 12.44
CA ARG A 452 -25.64 16.24 11.30
C ARG A 452 -26.07 14.90 10.73
N ASN A 453 -27.36 14.76 10.45
CA ASN A 453 -27.90 13.54 9.88
C ASN A 453 -27.86 13.58 8.36
N TYR A 454 -27.42 12.47 7.78
CA TYR A 454 -27.50 12.20 6.36
C TYR A 454 -28.06 10.79 6.16
N HIS A 455 -28.64 10.56 4.98
CA HIS A 455 -29.06 9.24 4.57
C HIS A 455 -28.69 9.00 3.11
N VAL A 456 -28.61 7.74 2.73
CA VAL A 456 -28.44 7.39 1.32
C VAL A 456 -29.80 7.27 0.65
N ALA A 457 -30.05 8.13 -0.34
CA ALA A 457 -31.34 8.25 -1.00
C ALA A 457 -31.77 6.95 -1.69
N THR A 458 -33.05 6.64 -1.59
CA THR A 458 -33.70 5.51 -2.24
C THR A 458 -34.92 6.00 -3.01
N LYS A 459 -35.25 5.32 -4.11
CA LYS A 459 -36.44 5.62 -4.91
C LYS A 459 -37.25 4.36 -5.11
N GLU A 460 -38.52 4.42 -4.76
CA GLU A 460 -39.49 3.36 -5.04
C GLU A 460 -40.10 3.58 -6.42
N VAL A 461 -40.00 2.57 -7.28
CA VAL A 461 -40.63 2.56 -8.61
C VAL A 461 -41.43 1.26 -8.74
N GLY A 462 -42.74 1.35 -8.51
CA GLY A 462 -43.62 0.19 -8.41
C GLY A 462 -43.24 -0.70 -7.23
N ASP A 463 -43.03 -1.99 -7.47
CA ASP A 463 -42.57 -2.96 -6.46
C ASP A 463 -41.04 -3.01 -6.27
N LYS A 464 -40.27 -2.13 -6.94
CA LYS A 464 -38.80 -2.13 -6.91
C LYS A 464 -38.26 -0.93 -6.14
N VAL A 465 -37.33 -1.19 -5.22
CA VAL A 465 -36.51 -0.17 -4.56
C VAL A 465 -35.22 0.00 -5.34
N ILE A 466 -34.95 1.21 -5.81
CA ILE A 466 -33.71 1.58 -6.50
C ILE A 466 -32.87 2.41 -5.53
N PHE A 467 -31.65 1.94 -5.22
CA PHE A 467 -30.69 2.70 -4.44
C PHE A 467 -30.05 3.76 -5.31
N LEU A 468 -30.32 5.03 -5.03
CA LEU A 468 -29.74 6.15 -5.79
C LEU A 468 -28.28 6.39 -5.44
N ARG A 469 -27.76 5.76 -4.37
CA ARG A 469 -26.37 5.88 -3.89
C ARG A 469 -25.90 7.33 -3.68
N LYS A 470 -26.84 8.27 -3.55
CA LYS A 470 -26.61 9.70 -3.30
C LYS A 470 -26.81 10.00 -1.82
N LEU A 471 -25.84 10.65 -1.20
CA LEU A 471 -25.90 11.14 0.16
C LEU A 471 -26.74 12.42 0.20
N THR A 472 -27.78 12.41 1.02
CA THR A 472 -28.74 13.51 1.17
C THR A 472 -28.89 13.87 2.64
N ALA A 473 -29.01 15.16 2.94
CA ALA A 473 -29.20 15.63 4.31
C ALA A 473 -30.54 15.13 4.90
N GLY A 474 -30.58 14.95 6.22
CA GLY A 474 -31.71 14.42 6.98
C GLY A 474 -31.53 12.95 7.37
N GLY A 475 -32.25 12.51 8.40
CA GLY A 475 -32.31 11.11 8.81
C GLY A 475 -33.37 10.33 8.02
N SER A 476 -33.16 9.03 7.79
CA SER A 476 -34.20 8.12 7.32
C SER A 476 -35.04 7.63 8.49
N GLN A 477 -36.37 7.62 8.37
CA GLN A 477 -37.27 7.05 9.38
C GLN A 477 -37.78 5.64 9.05
N HIS A 478 -37.53 5.14 7.83
CA HIS A 478 -38.06 3.86 7.39
C HIS A 478 -36.98 2.78 7.23
N SER A 479 -37.27 1.60 7.79
CA SER A 479 -36.45 0.40 7.65
C SER A 479 -36.89 -0.41 6.43
N PHE A 480 -36.04 -0.49 5.41
CA PHE A 480 -36.34 -1.21 4.17
C PHE A 480 -36.07 -2.73 4.24
N GLY A 481 -35.80 -3.30 5.42
CA GLY A 481 -35.40 -4.70 5.56
C GLY A 481 -36.41 -5.69 4.95
N ILE A 482 -37.71 -5.48 5.20
CA ILE A 482 -38.78 -6.34 4.66
C ILE A 482 -38.93 -6.15 3.14
N HIS A 483 -38.69 -4.94 2.64
CA HIS A 483 -38.70 -4.66 1.20
C HIS A 483 -37.52 -5.33 0.49
N VAL A 484 -36.33 -5.33 1.10
CA VAL A 484 -35.16 -6.07 0.59
C VAL A 484 -35.42 -7.58 0.59
N ALA A 485 -36.09 -8.12 1.63
CA ALA A 485 -36.50 -9.52 1.66
C ALA A 485 -37.45 -9.88 0.50
N LYS A 486 -38.43 -9.00 0.19
CA LYS A 486 -39.31 -9.15 -0.98
C LYS A 486 -38.52 -9.18 -2.29
N LEU A 487 -37.53 -8.29 -2.46
CA LEU A 487 -36.66 -8.23 -3.64
C LEU A 487 -35.76 -9.46 -3.78
N ALA A 488 -35.32 -10.04 -2.67
CA ALA A 488 -34.56 -11.29 -2.64
C ALA A 488 -35.40 -12.53 -3.03
N GLY A 489 -36.69 -12.36 -3.33
CA GLY A 489 -37.59 -13.44 -3.73
C GLY A 489 -38.19 -14.21 -2.55
N MET A 490 -38.22 -13.62 -1.35
CA MET A 490 -38.85 -14.27 -0.20
C MET A 490 -40.34 -14.53 -0.45
N PRO A 491 -40.86 -15.70 -0.03
CA PRO A 491 -42.27 -16.03 -0.19
C PRO A 491 -43.20 -14.93 0.32
N LYS A 492 -44.24 -14.61 -0.48
CA LYS A 492 -45.16 -13.50 -0.20
C LYS A 492 -45.78 -13.57 1.20
N TRP A 493 -46.16 -14.77 1.64
CA TRP A 493 -46.70 -14.99 2.98
C TRP A 493 -45.74 -14.57 4.11
N ILE A 494 -44.43 -14.80 3.96
CA ILE A 494 -43.42 -14.39 4.95
C ILE A 494 -43.29 -12.87 4.97
N VAL A 495 -43.26 -12.23 3.79
CA VAL A 495 -43.18 -10.76 3.67
C VAL A 495 -44.41 -10.10 4.30
N GLU A 496 -45.61 -10.57 3.96
CA GLU A 496 -46.88 -10.06 4.52
C GLU A 496 -46.92 -10.26 6.05
N ARG A 497 -46.52 -11.43 6.55
CA ARG A 497 -46.47 -11.69 8.00
C ARG A 497 -45.45 -10.80 8.70
N ALA A 498 -44.27 -10.60 8.12
CA ALA A 498 -43.25 -9.72 8.66
C ALA A 498 -43.73 -8.26 8.74
N GLN A 499 -44.50 -7.79 7.75
CA GLN A 499 -45.11 -6.44 7.79
C GLN A 499 -46.13 -6.31 8.93
N THR A 500 -46.96 -7.33 9.15
CA THR A 500 -47.90 -7.33 10.29
C THR A 500 -47.15 -7.26 11.62
N ILE A 501 -46.11 -8.08 11.80
CA ILE A 501 -45.30 -8.10 13.03
C ILE A 501 -44.59 -6.76 13.23
N LEU A 502 -44.04 -6.16 12.17
CA LEU A 502 -43.39 -4.85 12.26
C LEU A 502 -44.36 -3.78 12.74
N GLY A 503 -45.59 -3.74 12.21
CA GLY A 503 -46.61 -2.80 12.66
C GLY A 503 -46.99 -2.98 14.14
N GLU A 504 -47.07 -4.22 14.63
CA GLU A 504 -47.30 -4.52 16.05
C GLU A 504 -46.12 -4.04 16.93
N LEU A 505 -44.88 -4.20 16.46
CA LEU A 505 -43.67 -3.77 17.17
C LEU A 505 -43.51 -2.24 17.17
N GLU A 506 -43.80 -1.57 16.06
CA GLU A 506 -43.76 -0.10 15.97
C GLU A 506 -44.79 0.54 16.90
N GLN A 507 -46.00 -0.03 16.99
CA GLN A 507 -47.03 0.46 17.94
C GLN A 507 -46.62 0.30 19.40
N LYS A 508 -45.97 -0.81 19.76
CA LYS A 508 -45.41 -1.02 21.12
C LYS A 508 -44.20 -0.12 21.39
N ASN A 509 -43.34 0.07 20.39
CA ASN A 509 -42.18 0.94 20.51
C ASN A 509 -42.58 2.40 20.63
N VAL A 510 -43.64 2.90 20.00
CA VAL A 510 -44.09 4.29 20.22
C VAL A 510 -44.48 4.52 21.69
N THR A 511 -45.16 3.56 22.32
CA THR A 511 -45.50 3.63 23.76
C THR A 511 -44.28 3.50 24.68
N ASP A 512 -43.34 2.59 24.39
CA ASP A 512 -42.12 2.42 25.18
C ASP A 512 -41.08 3.54 24.93
N VAL A 513 -41.03 4.10 23.72
CA VAL A 513 -40.15 5.21 23.35
C VAL A 513 -40.64 6.50 23.99
N GLU A 514 -41.94 6.77 24.12
CA GLU A 514 -42.40 7.96 24.87
C GLU A 514 -42.04 7.88 26.36
N GLU A 515 -42.14 6.71 26.99
CA GLU A 515 -41.72 6.51 28.39
C GLU A 515 -40.19 6.52 28.56
N ASN A 516 -39.43 5.92 27.64
CA ASN A 516 -37.97 5.93 27.68
C ASN A 516 -37.37 7.28 27.25
N LYS A 517 -38.03 8.04 26.39
CA LYS A 517 -37.69 9.42 25.99
C LYS A 517 -37.79 10.37 27.17
N ALA A 518 -38.75 10.17 28.07
CA ALA A 518 -38.80 10.89 29.34
C ALA A 518 -37.64 10.50 30.27
N ARG A 519 -37.23 9.22 30.32
CA ARG A 519 -36.14 8.72 31.17
C ARG A 519 -34.74 9.10 30.69
N LEU A 520 -34.45 8.99 29.39
CA LEU A 520 -33.15 9.34 28.80
C LEU A 520 -32.92 10.85 28.83
N LYS A 521 -33.95 11.66 28.57
CA LYS A 521 -33.89 13.12 28.71
C LYS A 521 -33.69 13.55 30.17
N ALA A 522 -34.31 12.85 31.12
CA ALA A 522 -34.07 13.03 32.55
C ALA A 522 -32.65 12.59 32.98
N ALA A 523 -32.11 11.51 32.41
CA ALA A 523 -30.75 11.04 32.68
C ALA A 523 -29.68 12.01 32.14
N ALA A 524 -29.82 12.49 30.91
CA ALA A 524 -28.93 13.48 30.31
C ALA A 524 -28.98 14.83 31.05
N GLN A 525 -30.16 15.29 31.49
CA GLN A 525 -30.29 16.47 32.35
C GLN A 525 -29.71 16.23 33.75
N SER A 526 -29.84 15.03 34.33
CA SER A 526 -29.30 14.71 35.65
C SER A 526 -27.76 14.69 35.70
N ALA A 527 -27.08 14.35 34.60
CA ALA A 527 -25.63 14.42 34.48
C ALA A 527 -25.10 15.87 34.48
N GLN A 528 -25.84 16.81 33.88
CA GLN A 528 -25.55 18.25 33.96
C GLN A 528 -25.85 18.84 35.36
N TYR A 529 -26.89 18.35 36.05
CA TYR A 529 -27.20 18.77 37.42
C TYR A 529 -26.25 18.18 38.48
N GLN A 530 -25.64 17.01 38.23
CA GLN A 530 -24.67 16.42 39.17
C GLN A 530 -23.34 17.20 39.27
N LEU A 531 -22.93 17.91 38.22
CA LEU A 531 -21.76 18.80 38.27
C LEU A 531 -22.02 20.13 38.99
N SER A 532 -23.29 20.53 39.15
CA SER A 532 -23.70 21.71 39.91
C SER A 532 -23.94 21.43 41.40
N ILE A 533 -24.02 20.17 41.81
CA ILE A 533 -24.38 19.77 43.19
C ILE A 533 -23.17 19.73 44.14
N PHE A 534 -21.95 19.64 43.62
CA PHE A 534 -20.75 19.53 44.46
C PHE A 534 -20.20 20.86 45.00
N ASP A 535 -20.78 22.01 44.62
CA ASP A 535 -20.37 23.33 45.13
C ASP A 535 -21.35 23.99 46.12
N THR A 536 -22.35 23.25 46.61
CA THR A 536 -23.22 23.74 47.71
C THR A 536 -23.40 22.67 48.78
N THR A 537 -22.34 22.37 49.54
CA THR A 537 -22.53 21.77 50.87
C THR A 537 -22.93 22.86 51.85
N ASP A 538 -24.20 22.86 52.22
CA ASP A 538 -24.78 23.67 53.28
C ASP A 538 -23.88 23.61 54.55
N PRO A 539 -23.43 24.75 55.13
CA PRO A 539 -22.53 24.79 56.29
C PRO A 539 -22.97 23.91 57.46
N ALA A 540 -24.29 23.73 57.65
CA ALA A 540 -24.86 22.85 58.67
C ALA A 540 -24.53 21.37 58.42
N THR A 541 -24.46 20.95 57.15
CA THR A 541 -24.15 19.56 56.78
C THR A 541 -22.67 19.24 56.99
N LYS A 542 -21.79 20.22 56.74
CA LYS A 542 -20.34 20.08 56.97
C LYS A 542 -20.00 19.97 58.46
N ALA A 543 -20.66 20.75 59.31
CA ALA A 543 -20.51 20.67 60.76
C ALA A 543 -21.02 19.34 61.35
N ILE A 544 -22.08 18.76 60.79
CA ILE A 544 -22.60 17.45 61.21
C ILE A 544 -21.64 16.32 60.83
N LEU A 545 -20.99 16.41 59.66
CA LEU A 545 -19.98 15.44 59.22
C LEU A 545 -18.73 15.47 60.13
N GLU A 546 -18.22 16.67 60.46
CA GLU A 546 -17.10 16.80 61.40
C GLU A 546 -17.44 16.30 62.82
N ASP A 547 -18.66 16.54 63.31
CA ASP A 547 -19.11 16.00 64.61
C ASP A 547 -19.20 14.46 64.59
N LEU A 548 -19.56 13.86 63.45
CA LEU A 548 -19.65 12.40 63.30
C LEU A 548 -18.28 11.73 63.20
N GLU A 549 -17.30 12.36 62.53
CA GLU A 549 -15.95 11.82 62.41
C GLU A 549 -15.18 11.85 63.74
N ASN A 550 -15.52 12.79 64.62
CA ASN A 550 -14.87 12.94 65.93
C ASN A 550 -15.55 12.16 67.07
N LEU A 551 -16.58 11.35 66.78
CA LEU A 551 -17.30 10.54 67.77
C LEU A 551 -16.66 9.16 67.95
N ASP A 552 -16.19 8.87 69.17
CA ASP A 552 -15.74 7.52 69.54
C ASP A 552 -16.89 6.70 70.15
N LEU A 553 -17.49 5.86 69.30
CA LEU A 553 -18.63 5.02 69.65
C LEU A 553 -18.31 3.95 70.72
N ASN A 554 -17.03 3.61 70.92
CA ASN A 554 -16.64 2.53 71.83
C ASN A 554 -16.59 2.98 73.30
N THR A 555 -16.59 4.29 73.55
CA THR A 555 -16.50 4.87 74.90
C THR A 555 -17.81 5.48 75.38
N MET A 556 -18.85 5.53 74.53
CA MET A 556 -20.15 6.10 74.86
C MET A 556 -21.10 5.07 75.45
N THR A 557 -21.86 5.49 76.46
CA THR A 557 -23.00 4.71 76.94
C THR A 557 -24.19 4.84 75.97
N PRO A 558 -25.11 3.86 75.91
CA PRO A 558 -26.25 3.90 74.98
C PRO A 558 -27.12 5.15 75.10
N VAL A 559 -27.19 5.75 76.29
CA VAL A 559 -27.96 6.98 76.55
C VAL A 559 -27.26 8.20 75.93
N GLU A 560 -25.94 8.28 76.03
CA GLU A 560 -25.14 9.38 75.44
C GLU A 560 -25.17 9.33 73.92
N ALA A 561 -25.10 8.13 73.32
CA ALA A 561 -25.25 7.96 71.88
C ALA A 561 -26.63 8.44 71.39
N MET A 562 -27.69 8.13 72.15
CA MET A 562 -29.06 8.54 71.81
C MET A 562 -29.25 10.07 71.94
N LEU A 563 -28.65 10.69 72.96
CA LEU A 563 -28.63 12.14 73.12
C LEU A 563 -27.85 12.84 72.00
N LYS A 564 -26.69 12.30 71.61
CA LYS A 564 -25.89 12.88 70.52
C LYS A 564 -26.58 12.78 69.17
N LEU A 565 -27.26 11.66 68.89
CA LEU A 565 -28.12 11.51 67.71
C LEU A 565 -29.28 12.51 67.69
N SER A 566 -29.87 12.80 68.85
CA SER A 566 -30.91 13.84 68.98
C SER A 566 -30.36 15.24 68.69
N GLU A 567 -29.16 15.55 69.19
CA GLU A 567 -28.46 16.82 68.94
C GLU A 567 -28.15 17.03 67.45
N LEU A 568 -27.58 16.02 66.79
CA LEU A 568 -27.29 16.06 65.34
C LEU A 568 -28.57 16.20 64.51
N LYS A 569 -29.67 15.57 64.94
CA LYS A 569 -30.98 15.69 64.29
C LYS A 569 -31.57 17.10 64.41
N ASN A 570 -31.29 17.79 65.52
CA ASN A 570 -31.71 19.18 65.71
C ASN A 570 -30.84 20.16 64.91
N LYS A 571 -29.52 19.94 64.82
CA LYS A 571 -28.61 20.75 63.99
C LYS A 571 -28.92 20.70 62.48
N ARG A 572 -29.63 19.66 62.02
CA ARG A 572 -30.11 19.56 60.63
C ARG A 572 -31.42 20.32 60.38
N LYS A 573 -32.17 20.66 61.44
CA LYS A 573 -33.51 21.26 61.36
C LYS A 573 -33.54 22.78 61.54
N GLY A 574 -32.48 23.37 62.10
CA GLY A 574 -32.26 24.81 62.16
C GLY A 574 -31.12 25.19 61.25
#